data_AF-A0A3A5IK32-F1
#
_entry.id   AF-A0A3A5IK32-F1
#
_cell.length_a   1.000
_cell.length_b   1.000
_cell.length_c   1.000
_cell.angle_alpha   90.00
_cell.angle_beta   90.00
_cell.angle_gamma   90.00
#
_symmetry.space_group_name_H-M   'P 1'
#
loop_
_entity.id
_entity.type
_entity.pdbx_description
1 polymer ?
#
loop_
_entity_poly.entity_id
_entity_poly.type
_entity_poly.pdbx_seq_one_letter_code
_entity_poly.pdbx_strand_id
1 'polypeptide(L)' 'MSSPVSPLKVIGILCVKLAVGACFLFLLNSFSGDYGLHVPINFVTSAVAGILGVAGVASLAIIQLWIIG' A
#
# COMPACT_ATOMS: atom_id res chain seq x y z
N MET A 1 -23.06 -13.66 20.08
CA MET A 1 -21.72 -14.27 20.21
C MET A 1 -20.68 -13.17 20.17
N SER A 2 -20.41 -12.55 21.32
CA SER A 2 -19.39 -11.50 21.46
C SER A 2 -18.05 -12.17 21.72
N SER A 3 -17.41 -12.74 20.69
CA SER A 3 -16.01 -13.14 20.85
C SER A 3 -15.19 -11.85 20.90
N PRO A 4 -14.42 -11.58 21.97
CA PRO A 4 -13.46 -10.49 21.97
C PRO A 4 -12.61 -10.64 20.72
N VAL A 5 -12.47 -9.58 19.93
CA VAL A 5 -11.51 -9.58 18.82
C VAL A 5 -10.14 -9.82 19.43
N SER A 6 -9.63 -11.04 19.24
CA SER A 6 -8.34 -11.42 19.79
C SER A 6 -7.29 -10.48 19.20
N PRO A 7 -6.45 -9.83 20.03
CA PRO A 7 -5.48 -8.85 19.55
C PRO A 7 -4.58 -9.43 18.45
N LEU A 8 -4.33 -10.73 18.50
CA LEU A 8 -3.63 -11.50 17.48
C LEU A 8 -4.31 -11.45 16.09
N LYS A 9 -5.65 -11.47 16.04
CA LYS A 9 -6.43 -11.38 14.81
C LYS A 9 -6.31 -10.00 14.17
N VAL A 10 -6.30 -8.94 14.97
CA VAL A 10 -6.14 -7.56 14.48
C VAL A 10 -4.74 -7.37 13.87
N ILE A 11 -3.71 -7.88 14.53
CA ILE A 11 -2.33 -7.84 14.02
C ILE A 11 -2.22 -8.61 12.70
N GLY A 12 -2.82 -9.80 12.61
CA GLY A 12 -2.84 -10.59 11.37
C GLY A 12 -3.52 -9.85 10.21
N ILE A 13 -4.67 -9.23 10.45
CA ILE A 13 -5.39 -8.43 9.45
C ILE A 13 -4.53 -7.24 8.99
N LEU A 14 -3.84 -6.57 9.92
CA LEU A 14 -2.97 -5.45 9.59
C LEU A 14 -1.77 -5.90 8.72
N CYS A 15 -1.13 -7.01 9.08
CA CYS A 15 -0.04 -7.60 8.29
C CYS A 15 -0.49 -7.98 6.88
N VAL A 16 -1.67 -8.59 6.73
CA VAL A 16 -2.21 -8.94 5.40
C VAL A 16 -2.47 -7.68 4.58
N LYS A 17 -3.07 -6.64 5.17
CA LYS A 17 -3.28 -5.36 4.48
C LYS A 17 -1.96 -4.73 4.03
N LEU A 18 -0.95 -4.71 4.90
CA LEU A 18 0.38 -4.21 4.58
C LEU A 18 1.02 -4.98 3.42
N ALA A 19 0.95 -6.31 3.45
CA ALA A 19 1.49 -7.17 2.39
C ALA A 19 0.77 -6.94 1.05
N VAL A 20 -0.56 -6.79 1.07
CA VAL A 20 -1.35 -6.47 -0.12
C VAL A 20 -0.94 -5.10 -0.69
N GLY A 21 -0.81 -4.08 0.16
CA GLY A 21 -0.38 -2.75 -0.28
C GLY A 21 1.04 -2.71 -0.82
N ALA A 22 1.97 -3.43 -0.17
CA ALA A 22 3.34 -3.58 -0.65
C ALA A 22 3.38 -4.30 -2.01
N CYS A 23 2.55 -5.33 -2.20
CA CYS A 23 2.42 -6.04 -3.47
C CYS A 23 1.90 -5.11 -4.59
N PHE A 24 0.85 -4.32 -4.31
CA PHE A 24 0.35 -3.33 -5.26
C PHE A 24 1.39 -2.27 -5.63
N LEU A 25 2.10 -1.73 -4.65
CA LEU A 25 3.17 -0.76 -4.89
C LEU A 25 4.33 -1.39 -5.66
N PHE A 26 4.69 -2.63 -5.37
CA PHE A 26 5.72 -3.37 -6.10
C PHE A 26 5.34 -3.56 -7.57
N LEU A 27 4.09 -3.94 -7.84
CA LEU A 27 3.59 -4.06 -9.20
C LEU A 27 3.61 -2.71 -9.91
N LEU A 28 3.09 -1.66 -9.26
CA LEU A 28 3.11 -0.31 -9.85
C LEU A 28 4.54 0.10 -10.22
N ASN A 29 5.49 -0.02 -9.29
CA ASN A 29 6.90 0.26 -9.50
C ASN A 29 7.54 -0.57 -10.63
N SER A 30 7.16 -1.84 -10.75
CA SER A 30 7.66 -2.71 -11.82
C SER A 30 7.14 -2.28 -13.19
N PHE A 31 5.89 -1.80 -13.27
CA PHE A 31 5.29 -1.29 -14.52
C PHE A 31 5.76 0.12 -14.87
N SER A 32 6.14 0.93 -13.88
CA SER A 32 6.53 2.32 -14.06
C SER A 32 8.03 2.56 -14.22
N GLY A 33 8.84 1.50 -14.35
CA GLY A 33 10.30 1.58 -14.50
C GLY A 33 10.79 2.48 -15.65
N ASP A 34 10.03 2.58 -16.75
CA ASP A 34 10.32 3.49 -17.87
C ASP A 34 9.83 4.93 -17.66
N TYR A 35 8.86 5.14 -16.76
CA TYR A 35 8.21 6.45 -16.55
C TYR A 35 8.82 7.25 -15.38
N GLY A 36 9.87 6.74 -14.73
CA GLY A 36 10.52 7.39 -13.58
C GLY A 36 9.67 7.41 -12.29
N LEU A 37 8.48 6.79 -12.30
CA LEU A 37 7.53 6.84 -11.20
C LEU A 37 7.87 5.74 -10.18
N HIS A 38 8.82 6.00 -9.28
CA HIS A 38 9.21 5.07 -8.23
C HIS A 38 8.59 5.46 -6.87
N VAL A 39 7.53 4.78 -6.43
CA VAL A 39 6.95 5.01 -5.10
C VAL A 39 7.71 4.16 -4.07
N PRO A 40 8.36 4.73 -3.04
CA PRO A 40 9.10 3.95 -2.06
C PRO A 40 8.19 2.96 -1.34
N ILE A 41 8.58 1.68 -1.31
CA ILE A 41 7.83 0.59 -0.67
C ILE A 41 8.24 0.53 0.80
N ASN A 42 7.64 1.39 1.63
CA ASN A 42 7.88 1.43 3.07
C ASN A 42 6.60 1.06 3.83
N PHE A 43 6.69 0.97 5.16
CA PHE A 43 5.55 0.58 5.99
C PHE A 43 4.37 1.54 5.86
N VAL A 44 4.63 2.85 5.73
CA VAL A 44 3.60 3.88 5.63
C VAL A 44 2.89 3.83 4.28
N THR A 45 3.64 3.80 3.18
CA THR A 45 3.07 3.75 1.82
C THR A 45 2.33 2.45 1.58
N SER A 46 2.87 1.32 2.06
CA SER A 46 2.23 0.01 1.96
C SER A 46 0.98 -0.08 2.84
N ALA A 47 0.96 0.60 4.01
CA ALA A 47 -0.25 0.71 4.82
C ALA A 47 -1.32 1.53 4.09
N VAL A 48 -0.97 2.68 3.53
CA VAL A 48 -1.91 3.54 2.79
C VAL A 48 -2.46 2.80 1.56
N ALA A 49 -1.59 2.18 0.77
CA ALA A 49 -1.97 1.36 -0.38
C ALA A 49 -2.80 0.12 0.02
N GLY A 50 -2.48 -0.52 1.15
CA GLY A 50 -3.17 -1.72 1.64
C GLY A 50 -4.51 -1.45 2.31
N ILE A 51 -4.63 -0.32 2.99
CA ILE A 51 -5.86 0.10 3.67
C ILE A 51 -6.86 0.66 2.65
N LEU A 52 -6.37 1.51 1.73
CA LEU A 52 -7.18 2.22 0.74
C LEU A 52 -7.27 1.46 -0.60
N GLY A 53 -6.45 0.44 -0.81
CA GLY A 53 -6.44 -0.40 -2.01
C GLY A 53 -5.93 0.34 -3.25
N VAL A 54 -6.53 0.02 -4.40
CA VAL A 54 -6.22 0.65 -5.70
C VAL A 54 -6.30 2.18 -5.64
N ALA A 55 -7.26 2.74 -4.91
CA ALA A 55 -7.38 4.19 -4.76
C ALA A 55 -6.17 4.82 -4.05
N GLY A 56 -5.59 4.14 -3.06
CA GLY A 56 -4.37 4.60 -2.37
C GLY A 56 -3.12 4.46 -3.22
N VAL A 57 -3.06 3.42 -4.04
CA VAL A 57 -1.96 3.20 -4.99
C VAL A 57 -1.99 4.28 -6.08
N ALA A 58 -3.18 4.59 -6.60
CA ALA A 58 -3.38 5.64 -7.59
C ALA A 58 -3.06 7.04 -7.02
N SER A 59 -3.49 7.35 -5.80
CA SER A 59 -3.18 8.64 -5.18
C SER A 59 -1.67 8.82 -4.94
N LEU A 60 -0.98 7.80 -4.45
CA LEU A 60 0.49 7.84 -4.29
C LEU A 60 1.20 7.99 -5.64
N ALA A 61 0.73 7.31 -6.68
CA ALA A 61 1.28 7.45 -8.02
C ALA A 61 1.10 8.87 -8.57
N ILE A 62 -0.08 9.47 -8.39
CA ILE A 62 -0.37 10.84 -8.79
C ILE A 62 0.50 11.84 -8.01
N ILE A 63 0.67 11.64 -6.71
CA ILE A 63 1.52 12.52 -5.88
C ILE A 63 2.98 12.46 -6.37
N GLN A 64 3.50 11.26 -6.63
CA GLN A 64 4.86 11.12 -7.18
C GLN A 64 4.99 11.81 -8.54
N LEU A 65 4.02 11.63 -9.43
CA LEU A 65 4.12 12.09 -10.82
C LEU A 65 3.85 13.60 -10.98
N TRP A 66 3.03 14.20 -10.12
CA TRP A 66 2.59 15.61 -10.25
C TRP A 66 3.11 16.56 -9.18
N ILE A 67 3.47 16.07 -7.99
CA ILE A 67 3.89 16.92 -6.87
C ILE A 67 5.39 16.81 -6.60
N ILE A 68 5.94 15.60 -6.66
CA ILE A 68 7.37 15.34 -6.40
C ILE A 68 8.20 15.30 -7.69
N GLY A 69 7.55 15.01 -8.82
CA GLY A 69 8.15 14.89 -10.16
C GLY A 69 9.11 16.00 -10.55
#